data_AF-A0AA35KPJ9-F1
#
_entry.id   AF-A0AA35KPJ9-F1
#
_cell.length_a   1.000
_cell.length_b   1.000
_cell.length_c   1.000
_cell.angle_alpha   90.00
_cell.angle_beta   90.00
_cell.angle_gamma   90.00
#
_symmetry.space_group_name_H-M   'P 1'
#
loop_
_entity.id
_entity.type
_entity.pdbx_description
1 polymer ?
#
loop_
_entity_poly.entity_id
_entity_poly.type
_entity_poly.pdbx_seq_one_letter_code
_entity_poly.pdbx_strand_id
1 'polypeptide(L)'
;MEADTTEEFFKLRPGFYKKLQYGAGCVNFLVLIIITISPYWLEYSAEANNFTMGVWTYCFQKKCGLVSARSVYLFVVRALFIIAIGCGLTALITSWTSFSHCLKENTDKAMMSFVTNFIAAICMLTALVIIYTKLRTSVDDAVLLSPCQDFFLGCFVFVLFFALATVNLWWYMHLVSAQKKAATQITPAEEAP
;
A
#
# COMPACT_ATOMS: atom_id res chain seq x y z
N MET A 1 22.01 -32.30 -7.93
CA MET A 1 20.83 -32.60 -7.08
C MET A 1 20.86 -31.59 -5.93
N GLU A 2 20.64 -30.32 -6.26
CA GLU A 2 20.37 -29.30 -5.24
C GLU A 2 18.88 -29.39 -4.97
N ALA A 3 18.56 -29.84 -3.76
CA ALA A 3 17.20 -29.92 -3.28
C ALA A 3 16.59 -28.51 -3.28
N ASP A 4 15.42 -28.42 -3.90
CA ASP A 4 14.55 -27.27 -3.99
C ASP A 4 14.04 -26.88 -2.58
N THR A 5 14.89 -26.21 -1.81
CA THR A 5 14.54 -25.70 -0.48
C THR A 5 13.50 -24.57 -0.55
N THR A 6 13.28 -23.99 -1.73
CA THR A 6 12.27 -22.96 -1.99
C THR A 6 10.86 -23.55 -2.10
N GLU A 7 10.70 -24.72 -2.71
CA GLU A 7 9.39 -25.39 -2.80
C GLU A 7 8.90 -25.94 -1.44
N GLU A 8 9.81 -26.43 -0.59
CA GLU A 8 9.45 -27.00 0.72
C GLU A 8 9.02 -25.92 1.74
N PHE A 9 9.64 -24.73 1.73
CA PHE A 9 9.22 -23.62 2.60
C PHE A 9 7.82 -23.08 2.25
N PHE A 10 7.38 -23.27 1.00
CA PHE A 10 6.08 -22.79 0.51
C PHE A 10 4.94 -23.79 0.58
N LYS A 11 5.22 -25.05 0.93
CA LYS A 11 4.20 -26.01 1.38
C LYS A 11 3.60 -25.65 2.74
N LEU A 12 4.09 -24.61 3.42
CA LEU A 12 3.49 -24.05 4.62
C LEU A 12 2.11 -23.45 4.33
N ARG A 13 1.10 -24.33 4.45
CA ARG A 13 -0.30 -24.08 4.83
C ARG A 13 -0.86 -22.76 4.24
N PRO A 14 -1.53 -22.76 3.07
CA PRO A 14 -2.09 -21.55 2.44
C PRO A 14 -2.95 -20.66 3.36
N GLY A 15 -3.51 -21.22 4.42
CA GLY A 15 -4.21 -20.44 5.47
C GLY A 15 -3.31 -19.53 6.32
N PHE A 16 -2.03 -19.83 6.53
CA PHE A 16 -1.10 -18.95 7.26
C PHE A 16 -0.76 -17.71 6.43
N TYR A 17 -0.46 -17.91 5.15
CA TYR A 17 -0.18 -16.83 4.20
C TYR A 17 -1.35 -15.84 4.09
N LYS A 18 -2.59 -16.35 3.91
CA LYS A 18 -3.79 -15.49 3.84
C LYS A 18 -4.00 -14.66 5.11
N LYS A 19 -3.72 -15.23 6.29
CA LYS A 19 -3.78 -14.50 7.58
C LYS A 19 -2.72 -13.42 7.68
N LEU A 20 -1.47 -13.74 7.32
CA LEU A 20 -0.37 -12.78 7.33
C LEU A 20 -0.65 -11.63 6.36
N GLN A 21 -1.11 -11.94 5.15
CA GLN A 21 -1.44 -10.96 4.14
C GLN A 21 -2.59 -10.03 4.57
N TYR A 22 -3.68 -10.60 5.09
CA TYR A 22 -4.80 -9.81 5.62
C TYR A 22 -4.36 -8.93 6.80
N GLY A 23 -3.60 -9.49 7.75
CA GLY A 23 -3.07 -8.74 8.90
C GLY A 23 -2.16 -7.59 8.47
N ALA A 24 -1.23 -7.84 7.55
CA ALA A 24 -0.36 -6.81 6.98
C ALA A 24 -1.16 -5.73 6.23
N GLY A 25 -2.20 -6.11 5.49
CA GLY A 25 -3.13 -5.19 4.84
C GLY A 25 -3.86 -4.29 5.84
N CYS A 26 -4.33 -4.85 6.96
CA CYS A 26 -5.01 -4.09 8.01
C CYS A 26 -4.08 -3.09 8.67
N VAL A 27 -2.87 -3.52 9.05
CA VAL A 27 -1.85 -2.64 9.62
C VAL A 27 -1.53 -1.53 8.64
N ASN A 28 -1.30 -1.86 7.36
CA ASN A 28 -0.98 -0.87 6.34
C ASN A 28 -2.08 0.19 6.16
N PHE A 29 -3.34 -0.25 6.12
CA PHE A 29 -4.48 0.65 6.01
C PHE A 29 -4.65 1.54 7.25
N LEU A 30 -4.47 0.99 8.46
CA LEU A 30 -4.54 1.78 9.69
C LEU A 30 -3.43 2.83 9.73
N VAL A 31 -2.20 2.46 9.36
CA VAL A 31 -1.09 3.41 9.28
C VAL A 31 -1.40 4.48 8.23
N LEU A 32 -1.96 4.13 7.07
CA LEU A 32 -2.39 5.10 6.05
C LEU A 32 -3.40 6.12 6.63
N ILE A 33 -4.39 5.68 7.39
CA ILE A 33 -5.37 6.59 8.02
C ILE A 33 -4.67 7.50 9.05
N ILE A 34 -3.81 6.94 9.91
CA ILE A 34 -3.09 7.68 10.93
C ILE A 34 -2.22 8.77 10.31
N ILE A 35 -1.39 8.43 9.31
CA ILE A 35 -0.55 9.44 8.66
C ILE A 35 -1.41 10.46 7.91
N THR A 36 -2.57 10.08 7.37
CA THR A 36 -3.44 11.05 6.68
C THR A 36 -3.90 12.15 7.63
N ILE A 37 -4.36 11.81 8.82
CA ILE A 37 -4.89 12.80 9.79
C ILE A 37 -3.80 13.51 10.58
N SER A 38 -2.60 12.94 10.63
CA SER A 38 -1.53 13.38 11.50
C SER A 38 -0.86 14.67 10.99
N PRO A 39 -0.53 15.62 11.89
CA PRO A 39 0.12 16.88 11.55
C PRO A 39 1.66 16.80 11.47
N TYR A 40 2.27 15.60 11.56
CA TYR A 40 3.72 15.41 11.71
C TYR A 40 4.39 14.91 10.42
N TRP A 41 4.04 15.50 9.27
CA TRP A 41 4.69 15.19 7.98
C TRP A 41 5.97 15.98 7.79
N LEU A 42 5.91 17.27 8.05
CA LEU A 42 6.99 18.22 7.87
C LEU A 42 7.12 19.10 9.11
N GLU A 43 8.35 19.42 9.50
CA GLU A 43 8.64 20.40 10.54
C GLU A 43 9.38 21.58 9.94
N TYR A 44 8.82 22.77 10.15
CA TYR A 44 9.46 24.04 9.87
C TYR A 44 10.17 24.49 11.14
N SER A 45 11.48 24.70 11.07
CA SER A 45 12.25 25.30 12.16
C SER A 45 12.74 26.68 11.76
N ALA A 46 12.17 27.72 12.40
CA ALA A 46 12.62 29.09 12.27
C ALA A 46 12.93 29.63 13.66
N GLU A 47 14.23 29.77 13.99
CA GLU A 47 14.95 30.37 15.14
C GLU A 47 14.32 30.43 16.57
N ALA A 48 12.99 30.52 16.72
CA ALA A 48 12.27 30.41 18.00
C ALA A 48 10.87 29.76 17.89
N ASN A 49 10.42 29.37 16.70
CA ASN A 49 9.05 28.95 16.42
C ASN A 49 9.03 27.71 15.51
N ASN A 50 9.07 26.52 16.12
CA ASN A 50 8.83 25.28 15.39
C ASN A 50 7.34 25.07 15.17
N PHE A 51 6.97 24.72 13.94
CA PHE A 51 5.61 24.29 13.64
C PHE A 51 5.62 23.08 12.74
N THR A 52 4.66 22.20 12.98
CA THR A 52 4.50 20.97 12.23
C THR A 52 3.36 21.12 11.25
N MET A 53 3.54 20.57 10.06
CA MET A 53 2.58 20.63 8.98
C MET A 53 2.28 19.21 8.51
N GLY A 54 0.99 18.87 8.51
CA GLY A 54 0.46 17.67 7.87
C GLY A 54 -0.30 17.99 6.59
N VAL A 55 -1.00 16.98 6.07
CA VAL A 55 -1.77 17.10 4.83
C VAL A 55 -3.01 17.99 5.01
N TRP A 56 -3.68 17.89 6.16
CA TRP A 56 -4.92 18.62 6.46
C TRP A 56 -4.77 19.69 7.52
N THR A 57 -3.90 19.44 8.50
CA THR A 57 -3.75 20.26 9.69
C THR A 57 -2.31 20.72 9.83
N TYR A 58 -2.13 21.88 10.45
CA TYR A 58 -0.83 22.34 10.91
C TYR A 58 -0.95 22.66 12.39
N CYS A 59 0.12 22.49 13.15
CA CYS A 59 0.15 22.78 14.57
C CYS A 59 1.32 23.71 14.90
N PHE A 60 0.99 24.82 15.56
CA PHE A 60 1.92 25.85 16.00
C PHE A 60 1.71 26.09 17.51
N GLN A 61 2.76 25.93 18.33
CA GLN A 61 2.70 26.17 19.78
C GLN A 61 1.43 25.59 20.48
N LYS A 62 1.15 24.30 20.27
CA LYS A 62 -0.03 23.56 20.78
C LYS A 62 -1.40 24.00 20.24
N LYS A 63 -1.47 24.93 19.29
CA LYS A 63 -2.69 25.27 18.57
C LYS A 63 -2.65 24.63 17.18
N CYS A 64 -3.66 23.83 16.87
CA CYS A 64 -3.79 23.21 15.56
C CYS A 64 -4.86 23.91 14.74
N GLY A 65 -4.51 24.24 13.50
CA GLY A 65 -5.40 24.84 12.51
C GLY A 65 -5.54 23.96 11.27
N LEU A 66 -6.56 24.25 10.47
CA LEU A 66 -6.74 23.63 9.16
C LEU A 66 -5.85 24.34 8.13
N VAL A 67 -5.07 23.55 7.38
CA VAL A 67 -4.27 24.08 6.29
C VAL A 67 -5.21 24.50 5.16
N SER A 68 -5.22 25.79 4.85
CA SER A 68 -6.05 26.36 3.79
C SER A 68 -5.72 25.73 2.43
N ALA A 69 -6.76 25.36 1.68
CA ALA A 69 -6.66 24.66 0.40
C ALA A 69 -6.10 25.50 -0.76
N ARG A 70 -5.51 26.66 -0.48
CA ARG A 70 -5.05 27.61 -1.52
C ARG A 70 -3.85 27.09 -2.32
N SER A 71 -3.06 26.18 -1.76
CA SER A 71 -1.90 25.62 -2.46
C SER A 71 -2.31 24.45 -3.37
N VAL A 72 -1.98 24.56 -4.66
CA VAL A 72 -2.33 23.56 -5.69
C VAL A 72 -1.71 22.18 -5.36
N TYR A 73 -0.48 22.15 -4.85
CA TYR A 73 0.19 20.88 -4.55
C TYR A 73 -0.51 20.11 -3.42
N LEU A 74 -0.98 20.79 -2.36
CA LEU A 74 -1.73 20.13 -1.28
C LEU A 74 -3.06 19.58 -1.76
N PHE A 75 -3.73 20.27 -2.70
CA PHE A 75 -4.96 19.75 -3.30
C PHE A 75 -4.69 18.42 -4.03
N VAL A 76 -3.63 18.35 -4.84
CA VAL A 76 -3.23 17.12 -5.54
C VAL A 76 -2.86 16.02 -4.55
N VAL A 77 -2.04 16.33 -3.54
CA VAL A 77 -1.65 15.37 -2.50
C VAL A 77 -2.89 14.83 -1.79
N ARG A 78 -3.81 15.69 -1.34
CA ARG A 78 -5.06 15.27 -0.68
C ARG A 78 -5.89 14.34 -1.56
N ALA A 79 -6.03 14.65 -2.84
CA ALA A 79 -6.74 13.79 -3.79
C ALA A 79 -6.07 12.41 -3.92
N LEU A 80 -4.74 12.35 -4.03
CA LEU A 80 -3.99 11.10 -4.08
C LEU A 80 -4.16 10.26 -2.81
N PHE A 81 -4.16 10.89 -1.62
CA PHE A 81 -4.43 10.22 -0.35
C PHE A 81 -5.85 9.63 -0.31
N ILE A 82 -6.86 10.37 -0.76
CA ILE A 82 -8.25 9.88 -0.80
C ILE A 82 -8.36 8.67 -1.74
N ILE A 83 -7.73 8.73 -2.92
CA ILE A 83 -7.70 7.61 -3.87
C ILE A 83 -6.99 6.40 -3.23
N ALA A 84 -5.84 6.61 -2.60
CA ALA A 84 -5.10 5.56 -1.91
C ALA A 84 -5.92 4.89 -0.79
N ILE A 85 -6.68 5.68 -0.01
CA ILE A 85 -7.59 5.16 1.02
C ILE A 85 -8.71 4.33 0.38
N GLY A 86 -9.34 4.81 -0.69
CA GLY A 86 -10.38 4.06 -1.41
C GLY A 86 -9.86 2.74 -1.97
N CYS A 87 -8.69 2.77 -2.59
CA CYS A 87 -8.01 1.59 -3.11
C CYS A 87 -7.59 0.62 -2.00
N GLY A 88 -7.06 1.12 -0.88
CA GLY A 88 -6.71 0.32 0.29
C GLY A 88 -7.92 -0.37 0.92
N LEU A 89 -9.06 0.33 1.02
CA LEU A 89 -10.29 -0.23 1.54
C LEU A 89 -10.83 -1.35 0.64
N THR A 90 -10.84 -1.15 -0.68
CA THR A 90 -11.28 -2.18 -1.63
C THR A 90 -10.34 -3.40 -1.64
N ALA A 91 -9.02 -3.19 -1.51
CA ALA A 91 -8.03 -4.26 -1.30
C ALA A 91 -8.29 -5.05 0.00
N LEU A 92 -8.67 -4.38 1.09
CA LEU A 92 -9.02 -5.02 2.35
C LEU A 92 -10.29 -5.85 2.25
N ILE A 93 -11.34 -5.31 1.64
CA ILE A 93 -12.62 -6.03 1.49
C ILE A 93 -12.41 -7.28 0.64
N THR A 94 -11.70 -7.18 -0.48
CA THR A 94 -11.39 -8.34 -1.33
C THR A 94 -10.59 -9.40 -0.57
N SER A 95 -9.59 -8.99 0.21
CA SER A 95 -8.78 -9.88 1.05
C SER A 95 -9.60 -10.52 2.18
N TRP A 96 -10.50 -9.78 2.82
CA TRP A 96 -11.43 -10.30 3.82
C TRP A 96 -12.35 -11.37 3.25
N THR A 97 -12.95 -11.13 2.07
CA THR A 97 -13.83 -12.12 1.46
C THR A 97 -13.08 -13.40 1.06
N SER A 98 -11.79 -13.32 0.71
CA SER A 98 -10.94 -14.48 0.47
C SER A 98 -10.60 -15.24 1.76
N PHE A 99 -10.53 -14.53 2.89
CA PHE A 99 -10.34 -15.13 4.21
C PHE A 99 -11.61 -15.84 4.72
N SER A 100 -12.78 -15.21 4.59
CA SER A 100 -14.05 -15.74 5.12
C SER A 100 -14.59 -16.93 4.31
N HIS A 101 -14.37 -16.98 3.00
CA HIS A 101 -14.76 -18.13 2.18
C HIS A 101 -13.59 -19.12 2.05
N CYS A 102 -13.55 -20.14 2.91
CA CYS A 102 -12.63 -21.27 2.79
C CYS A 102 -12.88 -22.19 1.57
N LEU A 103 -13.86 -21.87 0.70
CA LEU A 103 -14.29 -22.71 -0.42
C LEU A 103 -14.24 -21.91 -1.73
N LYS A 104 -13.37 -22.39 -2.64
CA LYS A 104 -13.18 -21.96 -4.04
C LYS A 104 -12.75 -20.50 -4.20
N GLU A 105 -11.44 -20.33 -4.34
CA GLU A 105 -10.82 -19.04 -4.60
C GLU A 105 -11.10 -18.60 -6.04
N ASN A 106 -11.82 -17.49 -6.20
CA ASN A 106 -12.05 -16.89 -7.51
C ASN A 106 -10.82 -16.08 -7.91
N THR A 107 -10.18 -16.50 -9.00
CA THR A 107 -9.03 -15.86 -9.66
C THR A 107 -9.22 -14.34 -9.85
N ASP A 108 -10.46 -13.90 -10.09
CA ASP A 108 -10.83 -12.50 -10.28
C ASP A 108 -10.58 -11.63 -9.03
N LYS A 109 -10.79 -12.18 -7.83
CA LYS A 109 -10.62 -11.43 -6.57
C LYS A 109 -9.15 -11.14 -6.26
N ALA A 110 -8.26 -12.09 -6.55
CA ALA A 110 -6.83 -11.92 -6.37
C ALA A 110 -6.28 -10.85 -7.34
N MET A 111 -6.74 -10.86 -8.58
CA MET A 111 -6.38 -9.85 -9.58
C MET A 111 -6.89 -8.45 -9.20
N MET A 112 -8.12 -8.35 -8.69
CA MET A 112 -8.67 -7.08 -8.20
C MET A 112 -7.87 -6.53 -7.03
N SER A 113 -7.51 -7.38 -6.05
CA SER A 113 -6.68 -6.98 -4.90
C SER A 113 -5.28 -6.54 -5.33
N PHE A 114 -4.68 -7.20 -6.33
CA PHE A 114 -3.42 -6.76 -6.92
C PHE A 114 -3.54 -5.35 -7.52
N VAL A 115 -4.51 -5.13 -8.40
CA VAL A 115 -4.69 -3.85 -9.10
C VAL A 115 -4.93 -2.71 -8.13
N THR A 116 -5.80 -2.90 -7.13
CA THR A 116 -6.11 -1.84 -6.16
C THR A 116 -4.93 -1.52 -5.24
N ASN A 117 -4.19 -2.53 -4.76
CA ASN A 117 -2.96 -2.29 -3.99
C ASN A 117 -1.88 -1.58 -4.83
N PHE A 118 -1.75 -1.94 -6.11
CA PHE A 118 -0.78 -1.32 -7.01
C PHE A 118 -1.12 0.15 -7.30
N ILE A 119 -2.40 0.46 -7.55
CA ILE A 119 -2.86 1.84 -7.71
C ILE A 119 -2.62 2.64 -6.42
N ALA A 120 -2.95 2.08 -5.24
CA ALA A 120 -2.67 2.72 -3.96
C ALA A 120 -1.17 3.02 -3.77
N ALA A 121 -0.29 2.08 -4.14
CA ALA A 121 1.15 2.26 -4.08
C ALA A 121 1.62 3.41 -4.98
N ILE A 122 1.15 3.48 -6.23
CA ILE A 122 1.51 4.57 -7.16
C ILE A 122 1.00 5.93 -6.64
N CYS A 123 -0.22 5.99 -6.13
CA CYS A 123 -0.77 7.22 -5.55
C CYS A 123 0.07 7.70 -4.36
N MET A 124 0.42 6.80 -3.44
CA MET A 124 1.27 7.11 -2.29
C MET A 124 2.67 7.53 -2.70
N LEU A 125 3.30 6.82 -3.64
CA LEU A 125 4.61 7.19 -4.18
C LEU A 125 4.59 8.58 -4.81
N THR A 126 3.57 8.87 -5.61
CA THR A 126 3.40 10.17 -6.26
C THR A 126 3.23 11.28 -5.22
N ALA A 127 2.43 11.04 -4.18
CA ALA A 127 2.23 12.00 -3.09
C ALA A 127 3.54 12.26 -2.32
N LEU A 128 4.31 11.21 -2.01
CA LEU A 128 5.62 11.33 -1.35
C LEU A 128 6.61 12.13 -2.19
N VAL A 129 6.65 11.88 -3.51
CA VAL A 129 7.51 12.64 -4.44
C VAL A 129 7.11 14.11 -4.50
N ILE A 130 5.82 14.43 -4.53
CA ILE A 130 5.36 15.83 -4.51
C ILE A 130 5.76 16.53 -3.21
N ILE A 131 5.60 15.86 -2.06
CA ILE A 131 5.99 16.42 -0.76
C ILE A 131 7.52 16.63 -0.70
N TYR A 132 8.28 15.63 -1.14
CA TYR A 132 9.75 15.69 -1.15
C TYR A 132 10.30 16.76 -2.11
N THR A 133 9.69 16.92 -3.29
CA THR A 133 10.10 17.99 -4.22
C THR A 133 9.81 19.37 -3.66
N LYS A 134 8.68 19.55 -2.95
CA LYS A 134 8.40 20.79 -2.23
C LYS A 134 9.38 21.08 -1.10
N LEU A 135 9.70 20.05 -0.32
CA LEU A 135 10.76 20.11 0.69
C LEU A 135 12.08 20.60 0.08
N ARG A 136 12.51 19.99 -1.03
CA ARG A 136 13.76 20.37 -1.71
C ARG A 136 13.74 21.83 -2.16
N THR A 137 12.67 22.29 -2.80
CA THR A 137 12.56 23.69 -3.25
C THR A 137 12.55 24.69 -2.09
N SER A 138 11.98 24.33 -0.94
CA SER A 138 11.96 25.22 0.23
C SER A 138 13.32 25.35 0.92
N VAL A 139 14.15 24.30 0.86
CA VAL A 139 15.55 24.34 1.34
C VAL A 139 16.38 25.30 0.49
N ASP A 140 16.17 25.30 -0.83
CA ASP A 140 16.85 26.23 -1.74
C ASP A 140 16.46 27.70 -1.45
N ASP A 141 15.23 27.94 -0.96
CA ASP A 141 14.71 29.25 -0.57
C ASP A 141 15.09 29.69 0.88
N ALA A 142 16.09 29.05 1.50
CA ALA A 142 16.57 29.30 2.86
C ALA A 142 15.55 29.07 4.00
N VAL A 143 14.47 28.33 3.74
CA VAL A 143 13.53 27.89 4.79
C VAL A 143 13.94 26.49 5.26
N LEU A 144 14.28 26.36 6.55
CA LEU A 144 14.67 25.07 7.14
C LEU A 144 13.42 24.18 7.30
N LEU A 145 13.18 23.36 6.29
CA LEU A 145 12.11 22.37 6.28
C LEU A 145 12.71 20.97 6.42
N SER A 146 12.18 20.17 7.33
CA SER A 146 12.67 18.81 7.61
C SER A 146 11.52 17.80 7.51
N PRO A 147 11.76 16.59 6.96
CA PRO A 147 10.79 15.50 7.04
C PRO A 147 10.65 15.02 8.49
N CYS A 148 9.42 14.73 8.91
CA CYS A 148 9.09 14.15 10.21
C CYS A 148 8.69 12.67 10.10
N GLN A 149 8.33 12.09 11.24
CA GLN A 149 7.97 10.68 11.38
C GLN A 149 6.91 10.20 10.36
N ASP A 150 5.88 11.00 10.08
CA ASP A 150 4.77 10.58 9.20
C ASP A 150 5.22 10.45 7.75
N PHE A 151 6.23 11.21 7.33
CA PHE A 151 6.81 11.08 6.00
C PHE A 151 7.44 9.68 5.82
N PHE A 152 8.21 9.23 6.80
CA PHE A 152 8.82 7.90 6.79
C PHE A 152 7.79 6.77 6.93
N LEU A 153 6.75 6.97 7.74
CA LEU A 153 5.60 6.07 7.78
C LEU A 153 4.88 6.01 6.44
N GLY A 154 4.78 7.12 5.70
CA GLY A 154 4.28 7.15 4.33
C GLY A 154 5.12 6.29 3.38
N CYS A 155 6.45 6.36 3.48
CA CYS A 155 7.36 5.48 2.73
C CYS A 155 7.11 4.00 3.07
N PHE A 156 6.95 3.68 4.36
CA PHE A 156 6.64 2.33 4.82
C PHE A 156 5.30 1.84 4.24
N VAL A 157 4.27 2.69 4.24
CA VAL A 157 2.95 2.36 3.67
C VAL A 157 3.03 2.07 2.18
N PHE A 158 3.80 2.87 1.44
CA PHE A 158 4.07 2.64 0.02
C PHE A 158 4.73 1.27 -0.21
N VAL A 159 5.80 0.97 0.52
CA VAL A 159 6.53 -0.30 0.38
C VAL A 159 5.62 -1.48 0.70
N LEU A 160 4.80 -1.38 1.74
CA LEU A 160 3.84 -2.43 2.09
C LEU A 160 2.76 -2.63 1.01
N PHE A 161 2.18 -1.57 0.45
CA PHE A 161 1.23 -1.72 -0.66
C PHE A 161 1.86 -2.42 -1.86
N PHE A 162 3.09 -2.04 -2.20
CA PHE A 162 3.82 -2.67 -3.30
C PHE A 162 4.12 -4.14 -3.00
N ALA A 163 4.61 -4.45 -1.80
CA ALA A 163 4.86 -5.83 -1.37
C ALA A 163 3.57 -6.67 -1.44
N LEU A 164 2.46 -6.18 -0.88
CA LEU A 164 1.16 -6.85 -0.93
C LEU A 164 0.66 -7.07 -2.37
N ALA A 165 0.91 -6.12 -3.28
CA ALA A 165 0.61 -6.28 -4.69
C ALA A 165 1.44 -7.41 -5.32
N THR A 166 2.76 -7.43 -5.12
CA THR A 166 3.64 -8.48 -5.69
C THR A 166 3.27 -9.87 -5.19
N VAL A 167 2.97 -9.97 -3.90
CA VAL A 167 2.51 -11.18 -3.20
C VAL A 167 1.18 -11.67 -3.79
N ASN A 168 0.20 -10.79 -4.01
CA ASN A 168 -1.05 -11.10 -4.71
C ASN A 168 -0.84 -11.59 -6.15
N LEU A 169 0.02 -10.91 -6.91
CA LEU A 169 0.31 -11.25 -8.30
C LEU A 169 0.97 -12.63 -8.41
N TRP A 170 1.92 -12.91 -7.53
CA TRP A 170 2.59 -14.19 -7.50
C TRP A 170 1.64 -15.34 -7.14
N TRP A 171 0.78 -15.12 -6.14
CA TRP A 171 -0.29 -16.06 -5.80
C TRP A 171 -1.25 -16.32 -6.98
N TYR A 172 -1.66 -15.25 -7.68
CA TYR A 172 -2.48 -15.35 -8.89
C TYR A 172 -1.81 -16.22 -9.97
N MET A 173 -0.52 -16.00 -10.26
CA MET A 173 0.23 -16.79 -11.24
C MET A 173 0.29 -18.27 -10.83
N HIS A 174 0.51 -18.55 -9.56
CA HIS A 174 0.53 -19.91 -9.04
C HIS A 174 -0.82 -20.61 -9.25
N LEU A 175 -1.93 -19.94 -8.91
CA LEU A 175 -3.28 -20.46 -9.14
C LEU A 175 -3.55 -20.75 -10.63
N VAL A 176 -3.20 -19.82 -11.52
CA VAL A 176 -3.37 -20.00 -12.97
C VAL A 176 -2.54 -21.18 -13.49
N SER A 177 -1.31 -21.34 -12.99
CA SER A 177 -0.45 -22.45 -13.38
C SER A 177 -1.01 -23.81 -12.93
N ALA A 178 -1.58 -23.88 -11.72
CA ALA A 178 -2.20 -25.09 -11.19
C ALA A 178 -3.46 -25.47 -11.98
N GLN A 179 -4.29 -24.49 -12.37
CA GLN A 179 -5.47 -24.71 -13.21
C GLN A 179 -5.09 -25.25 -14.59
N LYS A 180 -4.03 -24.70 -15.22
CA LYS A 180 -3.52 -25.20 -16.51
C LYS A 180 -3.06 -26.65 -16.42
N LYS A 181 -2.28 -27.01 -15.38
CA LYS A 181 -1.82 -28.39 -15.17
C LYS A 181 -2.99 -29.38 -15.01
N ALA A 182 -4.02 -28.99 -14.26
CA ALA A 182 -5.22 -29.82 -14.07
C ALA A 182 -6.01 -30.01 -15.37
N ALA A 183 -6.12 -28.97 -16.22
CA ALA A 183 -6.80 -29.07 -17.51
C ALA A 183 -6.07 -30.00 -18.50
N THR A 184 -4.72 -30.01 -18.49
CA THR A 184 -3.93 -30.88 -19.37
C THR A 184 -3.95 -32.36 -18.95
N GLN A 185 -4.18 -32.66 -17.66
CA GLN A 185 -4.29 -34.06 -17.19
C GLN A 185 -5.64 -34.73 -17.56
N ILE A 186 -6.66 -33.96 -17.97
CA ILE A 186 -7.99 -34.50 -18.33
C ILE A 186 -8.03 -34.95 -19.81
N THR A 187 -7.02 -34.62 -20.61
CA THR A 187 -6.89 -34.97 -22.04
C THR A 187 -5.49 -35.55 -22.28
N PRO A 188 -5.23 -36.87 -22.07
CA PRO A 188 -5.51 -37.88 -23.12
C PRO A 188 -5.59 -39.38 -22.66
N ALA A 189 -6.64 -40.14 -22.99
CA ALA A 189 -6.59 -41.62 -23.07
C ALA A 189 -7.77 -42.30 -23.80
N GLU A 190 -8.52 -41.60 -24.67
CA GLU A 190 -9.69 -42.21 -25.36
C GLU A 190 -9.69 -41.97 -26.87
N GLU A 191 -8.51 -42.09 -27.50
CA GLU A 191 -8.40 -42.33 -28.94
C GLU A 191 -7.22 -43.28 -29.17
N ALA A 192 -7.49 -44.59 -29.07
CA ALA A 192 -6.68 -45.60 -29.72
C ALA A 192 -7.64 -46.47 -30.55
N PRO A 193 -7.46 -46.55 -31.88
CA PRO A 193 -8.32 -47.29 -32.80
C PRO A 193 -8.22 -48.81 -32.65
#